data_AF-A0A4Q3J6H2-F1
#
_entry.id   AF-A0A4Q3J6H2-F1
#
_cell.length_a   1.000
_cell.length_b   1.000
_cell.length_c   1.000
_cell.angle_alpha   90.00
_cell.angle_beta   90.00
_cell.angle_gamma   90.00
#
_symmetry.space_group_name_H-M   'P 1'
#
loop_
_entity.id
_entity.type
_entity.pdbx_description
1 polymer ?
#
loop_
_entity_poly.entity_id
_entity_poly.type
_entity_poly.pdbx_seq_one_letter_code
_entity_poly.pdbx_strand_id
1 'polypeptide(L)'
;PGEVAGIEQAEIVDIGKPREARIDIPAFRMKAGRAHLVPLAPIARDLVLAALKRREDEGDEQALLASRYYNRASLARHSLSHALRRIIPAIKADHAADAKAVASLQAVPPTPHDLRRSTATAMARLGVPPEDRRAVLAHVADDIHGRHYDQYDRLAEKRRALEIWEKHLTTVLDRGEPAETPANVVPMPKRGAGR
;
A
#
# COMPACT_ATOMS: atom_id res chain seq x y z
N PRO A 1 1.24 7.00 6.57
CA PRO A 1 2.40 6.34 5.91
C PRO A 1 3.34 5.58 6.85
N GLY A 2 3.45 5.96 8.14
CA GLY A 2 4.39 5.31 9.07
C GLY A 2 4.12 3.81 9.32
N GLU A 3 2.86 3.40 9.32
CA GLU A 3 2.44 1.98 9.43
C GLU A 3 3.06 1.15 8.29
N VAL A 4 2.82 1.55 7.04
CA VAL A 4 3.32 0.85 5.84
C VAL A 4 4.85 0.89 5.72
N ALA A 5 5.47 2.03 6.04
CA ALA A 5 6.92 2.21 5.91
C ALA A 5 7.72 1.37 6.92
N GLY A 6 7.10 0.96 8.02
CA GLY A 6 7.71 0.13 9.06
C GLY A 6 7.21 -1.30 9.06
N ILE A 7 6.59 -1.80 7.98
CA ILE A 7 6.16 -3.21 7.94
C ILE A 7 7.39 -4.10 8.04
N GLU A 8 7.34 -5.02 9.01
CA GLU A 8 8.34 -6.06 9.20
C GLU A 8 7.88 -7.35 8.52
N GLN A 9 8.82 -8.18 8.08
CA GLN A 9 8.51 -9.45 7.41
C GLN A 9 7.74 -10.40 8.35
N ALA A 10 8.02 -10.35 9.65
CA ALA A 10 7.32 -11.12 10.67
C ALA A 10 5.83 -10.76 10.81
N GLU A 11 5.40 -9.59 10.32
CA GLU A 11 3.99 -9.16 10.34
C GLU A 11 3.22 -9.72 9.14
N ILE A 12 3.88 -10.38 8.20
CA ILE A 12 3.25 -10.96 7.01
C ILE A 12 2.84 -12.39 7.34
N VAL A 13 1.54 -12.67 7.26
CA VAL A 13 0.98 -13.94 7.69
C VAL A 13 0.32 -14.65 6.52
N ASP A 14 0.53 -15.97 6.44
CA ASP A 14 -0.09 -16.86 5.44
C ASP A 14 0.13 -16.44 3.98
N ILE A 15 1.27 -15.80 3.64
CA ILE A 15 1.53 -15.27 2.28
C ILE A 15 1.41 -16.34 1.18
N GLY A 16 1.72 -17.60 1.51
CA GLY A 16 1.59 -18.75 0.62
C GLY A 16 0.14 -19.18 0.33
N LYS A 17 -0.83 -18.73 1.14
CA LYS A 17 -2.25 -19.05 0.99
C LYS A 17 -3.03 -17.81 0.52
N PRO A 18 -3.36 -17.69 -0.78
CA PRO A 18 -3.89 -16.44 -1.35
C PRO A 18 -5.09 -15.82 -0.61
N ARG A 19 -6.01 -16.65 -0.10
CA ARG A 19 -7.21 -16.18 0.60
C ARG A 19 -6.98 -15.79 2.08
N GLU A 20 -5.90 -16.27 2.68
CA GLU A 20 -5.54 -16.02 4.09
C GLU A 20 -4.42 -14.98 4.24
N ALA A 21 -3.67 -14.73 3.16
CA ALA A 21 -2.56 -13.79 3.12
C ALA A 21 -2.95 -12.40 3.65
N ARG A 22 -2.20 -11.91 4.62
CA ARG A 22 -2.48 -10.64 5.30
C ARG A 22 -1.24 -10.04 5.96
N ILE A 23 -1.37 -8.80 6.42
CA ILE A 23 -0.40 -8.11 7.26
C ILE A 23 -1.05 -7.83 8.61
N ASP A 24 -0.45 -8.32 9.69
CA ASP A 24 -0.93 -8.18 11.06
C ASP A 24 -0.12 -7.11 11.78
N ILE A 25 -0.62 -5.87 11.78
CA ILE A 25 0.06 -4.75 12.45
C ILE A 25 -0.30 -4.78 13.94
N PRO A 26 0.68 -4.91 14.85
CA PRO A 26 0.41 -5.08 16.27
C PRO A 26 -0.10 -3.79 16.93
N ALA A 27 -0.85 -3.96 18.02
CA ALA A 27 -1.53 -2.88 18.74
C ALA A 27 -0.61 -1.73 19.17
N PHE A 28 0.62 -2.03 19.60
CA PHE A 28 1.57 -1.01 20.05
C PHE A 28 2.06 -0.07 18.93
N ARG A 29 1.87 -0.45 17.66
CA ARG A 29 2.16 0.41 16.48
C ARG A 29 0.96 1.26 16.06
N MET A 30 -0.23 0.96 16.57
CA MET A 30 -1.48 1.59 16.17
C MET A 30 -1.90 2.68 17.15
N LYS A 31 -2.31 3.85 16.64
CA LYS A 31 -2.74 5.00 17.46
C LYS A 31 -3.89 4.65 18.43
N ALA A 32 -4.77 3.75 18.01
CA ALA A 32 -5.94 3.34 18.79
C ALA A 32 -5.65 2.20 19.78
N GLY A 33 -4.41 1.68 19.84
CA GLY A 33 -4.03 0.59 20.75
C GLY A 33 -4.68 -0.75 20.42
N ARG A 34 -5.18 -0.93 19.19
CA ARG A 34 -5.75 -2.19 18.69
C ARG A 34 -4.96 -2.66 17.48
N ALA A 35 -4.68 -3.96 17.40
CA ALA A 35 -4.05 -4.56 16.24
C ALA A 35 -4.88 -4.33 14.97
N HIS A 36 -4.21 -4.15 13.84
CA HIS A 36 -4.84 -3.94 12.56
C HIS A 36 -4.43 -5.03 11.58
N LEU A 37 -5.38 -5.93 11.30
CA LEU A 37 -5.19 -6.99 10.32
C LEU A 37 -5.60 -6.49 8.93
N VAL A 38 -4.73 -6.58 7.95
CA VAL A 38 -4.93 -6.09 6.59
C VAL A 38 -4.85 -7.26 5.61
N PRO A 39 -5.98 -7.81 5.15
CA PRO A 39 -5.94 -8.89 4.15
C PRO A 39 -5.35 -8.36 2.83
N LEU A 40 -4.55 -9.18 2.18
CA LEU A 40 -3.91 -8.85 0.91
C LEU A 40 -4.80 -9.32 -0.25
N ALA A 41 -5.30 -8.38 -1.05
CA ALA A 41 -5.90 -8.65 -2.34
C ALA A 41 -4.83 -9.18 -3.34
N PRO A 42 -5.21 -9.88 -4.43
CA PRO A 42 -4.27 -10.55 -5.33
C PRO A 42 -3.06 -9.72 -5.79
N ILE A 43 -3.25 -8.54 -6.36
CA ILE A 43 -2.15 -7.66 -6.82
C ILE A 43 -1.32 -7.19 -5.63
N ALA A 44 -1.95 -6.83 -4.52
CA ALA A 44 -1.23 -6.43 -3.31
C ALA A 44 -0.34 -7.57 -2.77
N ARG A 45 -0.84 -8.81 -2.78
CA ARG A 45 -0.09 -10.01 -2.39
C ARG A 45 1.12 -10.22 -3.31
N ASP A 46 0.94 -10.09 -4.62
CA ASP A 46 2.03 -10.27 -5.58
C ASP A 46 3.13 -9.22 -5.42
N LEU A 47 2.75 -7.97 -5.10
CA LEU A 47 3.71 -6.91 -4.75
C LEU A 47 4.50 -7.22 -3.47
N VAL A 48 3.84 -7.79 -2.46
CA VAL A 48 4.49 -8.23 -1.20
C VAL A 48 5.44 -9.40 -1.47
N LEU A 49 5.02 -10.39 -2.25
CA LEU A 49 5.89 -11.52 -2.65
C LEU A 49 7.13 -11.04 -3.42
N ALA A 50 6.94 -10.13 -4.37
CA ALA A 50 8.05 -9.54 -5.11
C ALA A 50 8.98 -8.71 -4.20
N ALA A 51 8.43 -8.05 -3.18
CA ALA A 51 9.23 -7.34 -2.19
C ALA A 51 10.03 -8.31 -1.32
N LEU A 52 9.42 -9.37 -0.80
CA LEU A 52 10.09 -10.41 0.00
C LEU A 52 11.23 -11.06 -0.76
N LYS A 53 11.02 -11.47 -2.01
CA LYS A 53 12.08 -12.02 -2.85
C LYS A 53 13.27 -11.07 -3.00
N ARG A 54 13.01 -9.77 -3.20
CA ARG A 54 14.09 -8.77 -3.24
C ARG A 54 14.82 -8.63 -1.91
N ARG A 55 14.16 -8.87 -0.77
CA ARG A 55 14.79 -8.81 0.55
C ARG A 55 15.69 -10.03 0.77
N GLU A 56 15.22 -11.20 0.36
CA GLU A 56 16.01 -12.45 0.35
C GLU A 56 17.29 -12.30 -0.48
N ASP A 57 17.19 -11.77 -1.70
CA ASP A 57 18.36 -11.50 -2.57
C ASP A 57 19.37 -10.51 -1.94
N GLU A 58 18.92 -9.65 -1.02
CA GLU A 58 19.74 -8.67 -0.31
C GLU A 58 20.24 -9.17 1.06
N GLY A 59 19.80 -10.35 1.52
CA GLY A 59 20.12 -10.90 2.84
C GLY A 59 19.48 -10.13 4.01
N ASP A 60 18.36 -9.45 3.78
CA ASP A 60 17.59 -8.74 4.82
C ASP A 60 16.31 -9.51 5.14
N GLU A 61 16.14 -9.91 6.39
CA GLU A 61 14.96 -10.66 6.86
C GLU A 61 14.04 -9.82 7.76
N GLN A 62 14.35 -8.54 7.97
CA GLN A 62 13.65 -7.69 8.94
C GLN A 62 12.56 -6.87 8.27
N ALA A 63 12.93 -5.93 7.40
CA ALA A 63 11.99 -4.97 6.83
C ALA A 63 11.39 -5.51 5.53
N LEU A 64 10.09 -5.29 5.30
CA LEU A 64 9.48 -5.53 3.99
C LEU A 64 9.95 -4.49 2.97
N LEU A 65 10.04 -3.23 3.40
CA LEU A 65 10.53 -2.11 2.61
C LEU A 65 11.77 -1.56 3.29
N ALA A 66 12.95 -1.84 2.73
CA ALA A 66 14.19 -1.36 3.33
C ALA A 66 14.42 0.14 3.08
N SER A 67 15.18 0.73 3.99
CA SER A 67 15.75 2.05 3.79
C SER A 67 16.92 1.99 2.80
N ARG A 68 17.15 3.08 2.08
CA ARG A 68 18.42 3.32 1.38
C ARG A 68 19.53 3.79 2.34
N TYR A 69 19.18 4.19 3.56
CA TYR A 69 20.12 4.69 4.56
C TYR A 69 20.69 3.54 5.38
N TYR A 70 22.02 3.46 5.48
CA TYR A 70 22.75 2.40 6.19
C TYR A 70 22.36 2.26 7.68
N ASN A 71 21.81 3.31 8.30
CA ASN A 71 21.44 3.34 9.71
C ASN A 71 19.95 3.06 9.99
N ARG A 72 19.18 2.61 9.00
CA ARG A 72 17.77 2.27 9.19
C ARG A 72 17.45 0.96 8.49
N ALA A 73 16.92 0.00 9.24
CA ALA A 73 16.43 -1.25 8.66
C ALA A 73 15.21 -0.99 7.76
N SER A 74 14.23 -0.21 8.22
CA SER A 74 12.99 0.05 7.48
C SER A 74 12.95 1.40 6.77
N LEU A 75 12.10 1.49 5.74
CA LEU A 75 11.87 2.69 4.96
C LEU A 75 11.57 3.89 5.88
N ALA A 76 12.33 4.99 5.70
CA ALA A 76 12.14 6.17 6.52
C ALA A 76 10.73 6.78 6.33
N ARG A 77 10.15 7.29 7.42
CA ARG A 77 8.77 7.83 7.47
C ARG A 77 8.44 8.83 6.36
N HIS A 78 9.40 9.66 5.98
CA HIS A 78 9.22 10.72 4.97
C HIS A 78 9.60 10.28 3.56
N SER A 79 10.14 9.07 3.37
CA SER A 79 10.60 8.57 2.07
C SER A 79 9.50 8.60 1.02
N LEU A 80 8.26 8.23 1.39
CA LEU A 80 7.13 8.25 0.47
C LEU A 80 6.77 9.68 0.04
N SER A 81 6.80 10.64 0.96
CA SER A 81 6.59 12.06 0.64
C SER A 81 7.67 12.59 -0.31
N HIS A 82 8.95 12.24 -0.06
CA HIS A 82 10.04 12.61 -0.95
C HIS A 82 9.93 11.94 -2.31
N ALA A 83 9.50 10.68 -2.37
CA ALA A 83 9.26 9.96 -3.61
C ALA A 83 8.17 10.64 -4.44
N LEU A 84 7.02 10.98 -3.84
CA LEU A 84 5.95 11.72 -4.52
C LEU A 84 6.44 13.08 -5.05
N ARG A 85 7.16 13.86 -4.24
CA ARG A 85 7.72 15.15 -4.65
C ARG A 85 8.70 15.04 -5.82
N ARG A 86 9.38 13.91 -5.95
CA ARG A 86 10.30 13.63 -7.06
C ARG A 86 9.59 13.11 -8.31
N ILE A 87 8.59 12.24 -8.14
CA ILE A 87 7.91 11.56 -9.24
C ILE A 87 6.87 12.47 -9.89
N ILE A 88 6.02 13.16 -9.12
CA ILE A 88 4.89 13.94 -9.64
C ILE A 88 5.30 14.97 -10.71
N PRO A 89 6.36 15.78 -10.53
CA PRO A 89 6.78 16.72 -11.57
C PRO A 89 7.27 16.05 -12.86
N ALA A 90 7.70 14.78 -12.78
CA ALA A 90 8.19 14.02 -13.92
C ALA A 90 7.10 13.20 -14.63
N ILE A 91 5.88 13.12 -14.09
CA ILE A 91 4.75 12.43 -14.73
C ILE A 91 4.38 13.18 -16.00
N LYS A 92 4.25 12.44 -17.11
CA LYS A 92 3.72 12.94 -18.37
C LYS A 92 2.36 12.31 -18.62
N ALA A 93 1.48 13.03 -19.33
CA ALA A 93 0.22 12.47 -19.77
C ALA A 93 0.47 11.67 -21.05
N ASP A 94 0.36 10.35 -20.96
CA ASP A 94 0.53 9.46 -22.11
C ASP A 94 -0.69 9.51 -23.06
N HIS A 95 -1.86 9.86 -22.51
CA HIS A 95 -3.10 10.08 -23.27
C HIS A 95 -3.67 11.48 -23.04
N ALA A 96 -4.32 12.04 -24.06
CA ALA A 96 -4.97 13.36 -23.98
C ALA A 96 -6.04 13.43 -22.86
N ALA A 97 -6.71 12.30 -22.58
CA ALA A 97 -7.68 12.18 -21.49
C ALA A 97 -7.07 12.42 -20.10
N ASP A 98 -5.76 12.16 -19.93
CA ASP A 98 -5.06 12.27 -18.65
C ASP A 98 -4.42 13.65 -18.45
N ALA A 99 -4.33 14.49 -19.48
CA ALA A 99 -3.65 15.77 -19.43
C ALA A 99 -4.14 16.67 -18.28
N LYS A 100 -5.46 16.73 -18.09
CA LYS A 100 -6.06 17.50 -16.98
C LYS A 100 -5.71 16.90 -15.61
N ALA A 101 -5.70 15.57 -15.49
CA ALA A 101 -5.39 14.89 -14.24
C ALA A 101 -3.91 15.08 -13.86
N VAL A 102 -3.00 14.93 -14.82
CA VAL A 102 -1.56 15.15 -14.62
C VAL A 102 -1.28 16.61 -14.26
N ALA A 103 -1.88 17.58 -14.97
CA ALA A 103 -1.74 19.00 -14.65
C ALA A 103 -2.24 19.32 -13.23
N SER A 104 -3.39 18.74 -12.83
CA SER A 104 -3.92 18.91 -11.47
C SER A 104 -2.99 18.30 -10.40
N LEU A 105 -2.44 17.11 -10.65
CA LEU A 105 -1.49 16.45 -9.75
C LEU A 105 -0.21 17.29 -9.58
N GLN A 106 0.28 17.92 -10.64
CA GLN A 106 1.47 18.76 -10.60
C GLN A 106 1.21 20.11 -9.92
N ALA A 107 0.06 20.73 -10.17
CA ALA A 107 -0.33 22.00 -9.58
C ALA A 107 -0.60 21.89 -8.06
N VAL A 108 -1.22 20.79 -7.62
CA VAL A 108 -1.52 20.51 -6.22
C VAL A 108 -1.07 19.08 -5.87
N PRO A 109 0.24 18.87 -5.60
CA PRO A 109 0.77 17.55 -5.32
C PRO A 109 0.13 16.90 -4.08
N PRO A 110 -0.43 15.69 -4.18
CA PRO A 110 -0.97 14.98 -3.03
C PRO A 110 0.13 14.57 -2.05
N THR A 111 -0.25 14.46 -0.79
CA THR A 111 0.53 13.81 0.26
C THR A 111 0.24 12.30 0.28
N PRO A 112 1.08 11.49 0.95
CA PRO A 112 0.76 10.08 1.13
C PRO A 112 -0.56 9.83 1.88
N HIS A 113 -1.06 10.80 2.66
CA HIS A 113 -2.35 10.67 3.35
C HIS A 113 -3.52 10.74 2.36
N ASP A 114 -3.37 11.47 1.25
CA ASP A 114 -4.42 11.62 0.25
C ASP A 114 -4.69 10.30 -0.49
N LEU A 115 -3.70 9.40 -0.61
CA LEU A 115 -3.90 8.04 -1.13
C LEU A 115 -4.99 7.31 -0.33
N ARG A 116 -4.89 7.35 1.00
CA ARG A 116 -5.85 6.72 1.90
C ARG A 116 -7.25 7.33 1.75
N ARG A 117 -7.33 8.66 1.64
CA ARG A 117 -8.61 9.37 1.42
C ARG A 117 -9.23 8.99 0.07
N SER A 118 -8.42 8.91 -0.98
CA SER A 118 -8.85 8.49 -2.31
C SER A 118 -9.37 7.06 -2.31
N THR A 119 -8.67 6.12 -1.66
CA THR A 119 -9.15 4.74 -1.51
C THR A 119 -10.49 4.68 -0.76
N ALA A 120 -10.65 5.44 0.33
CA ALA A 120 -11.89 5.50 1.10
C ALA A 120 -13.07 6.01 0.25
N THR A 121 -12.87 7.11 -0.48
CA THR A 121 -13.87 7.71 -1.37
C THR A 121 -14.20 6.78 -2.54
N ALA A 122 -13.19 6.14 -3.14
CA ALA A 122 -13.40 5.21 -4.24
C ALA A 122 -14.19 3.98 -3.79
N MET A 123 -13.83 3.36 -2.67
CA MET A 123 -14.60 2.26 -2.08
C MET A 123 -16.06 2.67 -1.81
N ALA A 124 -16.30 3.90 -1.35
CA ALA A 124 -17.66 4.39 -1.15
C ALA A 124 -18.45 4.48 -2.47
N ARG A 125 -17.83 5.00 -3.53
CA ARG A 125 -18.43 5.07 -4.88
C ARG A 125 -18.69 3.68 -5.48
N LEU A 126 -17.90 2.68 -5.11
CA LEU A 126 -18.04 1.29 -5.54
C LEU A 126 -19.07 0.50 -4.69
N GLY A 127 -19.77 1.16 -3.75
CA GLY A 127 -20.82 0.53 -2.96
C GLY A 127 -20.34 -0.29 -1.76
N VAL A 128 -19.06 -0.19 -1.38
CA VAL A 128 -18.55 -0.86 -0.17
C VAL A 128 -19.21 -0.25 1.07
N PRO A 129 -19.79 -1.01 2.01
CA PRO A 129 -20.47 -0.46 3.18
C PRO A 129 -19.58 0.44 4.08
N PRO A 130 -20.14 1.48 4.73
CA PRO A 130 -19.37 2.39 5.58
C PRO A 130 -18.54 1.70 6.68
N GLU A 131 -19.10 0.68 7.31
CA GLU A 131 -18.48 -0.13 8.36
C GLU A 131 -17.26 -0.91 7.84
N ASP A 132 -17.34 -1.48 6.64
CA ASP A 132 -16.24 -2.20 6.01
C ASP A 132 -15.11 -1.25 5.63
N ARG A 133 -15.45 -0.08 5.08
CA ARG A 133 -14.47 0.97 4.79
C ARG A 133 -13.78 1.45 6.06
N ARG A 134 -14.52 1.67 7.15
CA ARG A 134 -13.92 2.06 8.45
C ARG A 134 -12.98 0.97 8.97
N ALA A 135 -13.37 -0.30 8.87
CA ALA A 135 -12.54 -1.42 9.29
C ALA A 135 -11.24 -1.56 8.46
N VAL A 136 -11.32 -1.40 7.13
CA VAL A 136 -10.13 -1.35 6.25
C VAL A 136 -9.18 -0.22 6.67
N LEU A 137 -9.75 0.89 7.14
CA LEU A 137 -8.99 2.05 7.58
C LEU A 137 -8.55 1.96 9.05
N ALA A 138 -8.79 0.87 9.79
CA ALA A 138 -8.52 0.82 11.23
C ALA A 138 -9.20 1.95 12.02
N HIS A 139 -10.34 2.46 11.53
CA HIS A 139 -11.17 3.39 12.29
C HIS A 139 -12.01 2.59 13.28
N VAL A 140 -11.76 2.81 14.57
CA VAL A 140 -12.57 2.26 15.66
C VAL A 140 -13.81 3.13 15.82
N ALA A 141 -14.96 2.53 16.12
CA ALA A 141 -16.13 3.32 16.51
C ALA A 141 -15.86 4.03 17.84
N ASP A 142 -16.23 5.31 17.94
CA ASP A 142 -16.02 6.12 19.14
C ASP A 142 -17.01 5.79 20.28
N ASP A 143 -17.90 4.81 20.08
CA ASP A 143 -18.87 4.38 21.08
C ASP A 143 -18.27 3.33 22.06
N ILE A 144 -18.80 3.32 23.28
CA ILE A 144 -18.41 2.36 24.33
C ILE A 144 -18.62 0.92 23.83
N HIS A 145 -19.59 0.71 22.94
CA HIS A 145 -19.93 -0.60 22.41
C HIS A 145 -18.85 -1.14 21.44
N GLY A 146 -18.39 -0.36 20.47
CA GLY A 146 -17.32 -0.76 19.55
C GLY A 146 -15.96 -0.94 20.23
N ARG A 147 -15.69 -0.19 21.30
CA ARG A 147 -14.44 -0.34 22.08
C ARG A 147 -14.37 -1.63 22.90
N HIS A 148 -15.50 -2.08 23.46
CA HIS A 148 -15.52 -3.22 24.38
C HIS A 148 -16.09 -4.52 23.79
N TYR A 149 -16.95 -4.46 22.76
CA TYR A 149 -17.70 -5.63 22.27
C TYR A 149 -17.41 -6.03 20.82
N ASP A 150 -16.85 -5.14 19.97
CA ASP A 150 -16.54 -5.49 18.58
C ASP A 150 -15.18 -6.21 18.50
N GLN A 151 -15.13 -7.48 18.94
CA GLN A 151 -13.95 -8.35 18.76
C GLN A 151 -13.86 -8.94 17.35
N TYR A 152 -14.83 -8.64 16.48
CA TYR A 152 -14.87 -9.17 15.13
C TYR A 152 -13.91 -8.38 14.23
N ASP A 153 -12.84 -9.03 13.78
CA ASP A 153 -11.83 -8.35 12.95
C ASP A 153 -12.32 -8.01 11.54
N ARG A 154 -13.51 -8.47 11.13
CA ARG A 154 -14.11 -8.21 9.81
C ARG A 154 -13.18 -8.60 8.64
N LEU A 155 -12.39 -9.67 8.81
CA LEU A 155 -11.37 -10.06 7.82
C LEU A 155 -11.99 -10.35 6.44
N ALA A 156 -13.13 -11.04 6.41
CA ALA A 156 -13.81 -11.38 5.15
C ALA A 156 -14.34 -10.12 4.44
N GLU A 157 -14.91 -9.19 5.20
CA GLU A 157 -15.44 -7.91 4.73
C GLU A 157 -14.32 -7.01 4.20
N LYS A 158 -13.23 -6.85 4.97
CA LYS A 158 -12.05 -6.09 4.55
C LYS A 158 -11.46 -6.65 3.27
N ARG A 159 -11.37 -7.98 3.15
CA ARG A 159 -10.89 -8.65 1.93
C ARG A 159 -11.79 -8.31 0.75
N ARG A 160 -13.10 -8.48 0.88
CA ARG A 160 -14.07 -8.13 -0.19
C ARG A 160 -13.95 -6.66 -0.60
N ALA A 161 -13.84 -5.74 0.37
CA ALA A 161 -13.67 -4.32 0.11
C ALA A 161 -12.39 -4.00 -0.67
N LEU A 162 -11.26 -4.61 -0.27
CA LEU A 162 -9.97 -4.44 -0.94
C LEU A 162 -9.95 -5.08 -2.33
N GLU A 163 -10.62 -6.21 -2.54
CA GLU A 163 -10.75 -6.86 -3.86
C GLU A 163 -11.65 -6.03 -4.81
N ILE A 164 -12.72 -5.42 -4.31
CA ILE A 164 -13.54 -4.48 -5.09
C ILE A 164 -12.70 -3.27 -5.53
N TRP A 165 -11.90 -2.73 -4.61
CA TRP A 165 -10.99 -1.62 -4.91
C TRP A 165 -9.91 -2.03 -5.91
N GLU A 166 -9.29 -3.19 -5.74
CA GLU A 166 -8.27 -3.73 -6.63
C GLU A 166 -8.82 -3.90 -8.05
N LYS A 167 -10.01 -4.50 -8.19
CA LYS A 167 -10.67 -4.65 -9.49
C LYS A 167 -10.86 -3.30 -10.19
N HIS A 168 -11.25 -2.27 -9.45
CA HIS A 168 -11.36 -0.93 -10.01
C HIS A 168 -9.98 -0.38 -10.44
N LEU A 169 -8.94 -0.55 -9.62
CA LEU A 169 -7.58 -0.16 -9.98
C LEU A 169 -7.09 -0.86 -11.25
N THR A 170 -7.35 -2.15 -11.41
CA THR A 170 -7.02 -2.89 -12.63
C THR A 170 -7.62 -2.23 -13.86
N THR A 171 -8.88 -1.77 -13.81
CA THR A 171 -9.47 -1.03 -14.94
C THR A 171 -8.79 0.31 -15.24
N VAL A 172 -8.10 0.92 -14.26
CA VAL A 172 -7.32 2.14 -14.47
C VAL A 172 -5.96 1.81 -15.07
N LEU A 173 -5.33 0.72 -14.62
CA LEU A 173 -4.05 0.24 -15.15
C LEU A 173 -4.20 -0.26 -16.59
N ASP A 174 -5.24 -1.03 -16.88
CA ASP A 174 -5.52 -1.60 -18.21
C ASP A 174 -5.89 -0.53 -19.25
N ARG A 175 -6.41 0.62 -18.81
CA ARG A 175 -6.62 1.78 -19.70
C ARG A 175 -5.32 2.37 -20.24
N GLY A 176 -4.16 1.94 -19.71
CA GLY A 176 -2.83 2.44 -20.03
C GLY A 176 -1.87 1.43 -20.68
N GLU A 177 -2.30 0.24 -21.14
CA GLU A 177 -1.44 -0.67 -21.92
C GLU A 177 -2.11 -1.11 -23.24
N PRO A 178 -1.40 -1.09 -24.39
CA PRO A 178 -1.14 -2.34 -25.09
C PRO A 178 -0.01 -3.08 -24.37
N ALA A 179 -0.28 -4.32 -23.97
CA ALA A 179 0.70 -5.21 -23.37
C ALA A 179 1.85 -5.50 -24.36
N GLU A 180 2.91 -4.71 -24.30
CA GLU A 180 4.26 -5.12 -24.70
C GLU A 180 5.24 -4.58 -23.65
N THR A 181 6.01 -5.50 -23.07
CA THR A 181 7.05 -5.26 -22.06
C THR A 181 7.71 -3.87 -22.21
N PRO A 182 7.48 -2.91 -21.29
CA PRO A 182 8.08 -1.60 -21.45
C PRO A 182 9.60 -1.72 -21.31
N ALA A 183 10.33 -1.27 -22.33
CA ALA A 183 11.79 -1.10 -22.37
C ALA A 183 12.32 -0.05 -21.36
N ASN A 184 11.49 0.34 -20.39
CA ASN A 184 11.71 1.42 -19.44
C ASN A 184 12.07 0.90 -18.03
N VAL A 185 12.29 -0.40 -17.88
CA VAL A 185 12.93 -0.96 -16.68
C VAL A 185 14.38 -0.47 -16.68
N VAL A 186 14.64 0.66 -16.02
CA VAL A 186 16.01 1.12 -15.75
C VAL A 186 16.67 0.07 -14.85
N PRO A 187 17.68 -0.68 -15.33
CA PRO A 187 18.38 -1.62 -14.48
C PRO A 187 19.04 -0.83 -13.35
N MET A 188 18.77 -1.20 -12.10
CA MET A 188 19.53 -0.66 -10.98
C MET A 188 20.98 -1.07 -11.18
N PRO A 189 21.93 -0.12 -11.32
CA PRO A 189 23.33 -0.48 -11.41
C PRO A 189 23.72 -1.18 -10.12
N LYS A 190 24.19 -2.43 -10.22
CA LYS A 190 24.86 -3.10 -9.11
C LYS A 190 26.02 -2.20 -8.70
N ARG A 191 25.93 -1.61 -7.50
CA ARG A 191 27.06 -0.88 -6.93
C ARG A 191 28.18 -1.89 -6.77
N GLY A 192 29.24 -1.72 -7.57
CA GLY A 192 30.46 -2.49 -7.43
C GLY A 192 30.95 -2.37 -5.99
N ALA A 193 31.25 -3.52 -5.40
CA ALA A 193 32.05 -3.59 -4.18
C ALA A 193 33.35 -2.82 -4.45
N GLY A 194 33.54 -1.71 -3.75
CA GLY A 194 34.58 -0.74 -4.08
C GLY A 194 35.02 0.05 -2.87
N ARG A 195 35.83 -0.64 -2.04
CA ARG A 195 36.78 -0.19 -1.02
C ARG A 195 36.26 0.53 0.21
#